data_AF-A0A7S3U0U6-F1
#
_entry.id   AF-A0A7S3U0U6-F1
#
_cell.length_a   1.000
_cell.length_b   1.000
_cell.length_c   1.000
_cell.angle_alpha   90.00
_cell.angle_beta   90.00
_cell.angle_gamma   90.00
#
_symmetry.space_group_name_H-M   'P 1'
#
loop_
_entity.id
_entity.type
_entity.pdbx_description
1 polymer ?
#
loop_
_entity_poly.entity_id
_entity_poly.type
_entity_poly.pdbx_seq_one_letter_code
_entity_poly.pdbx_strand_id
1 'polypeptide(L)'
;MGPNGNGGFFAAASSNKKVKGVLVKTDYVQIIGVDNIINKVLDPVFIGYTKENKLHAAGKAVIKRDASEKVGVFCRREVNKKLVYDIAEYSEIAAEDRDAQNQDGSLQ
;
A
#
# COMPACT_ATOMS: atom_id res chain seq x y z
N MET A 1 20.39 16.99 7.04
CA MET A 1 19.58 15.89 7.60
C MET A 1 18.20 15.95 6.97
N GLY A 2 17.70 14.81 6.49
CA GLY A 2 16.34 14.68 5.95
C GLY A 2 15.54 13.64 6.75
N PRO A 3 14.21 13.58 6.58
CA PRO A 3 13.37 12.55 7.18
C PRO A 3 13.71 11.15 6.64
N ASN A 4 13.57 10.11 7.47
CA ASN A 4 13.97 8.73 7.15
C ASN A 4 12.97 7.96 6.25
N GLY A 5 12.18 8.66 5.43
CA GLY A 5 11.10 8.09 4.62
C GLY A 5 9.80 7.80 5.40
N ASN A 6 8.75 7.48 4.65
CA ASN A 6 7.40 7.21 5.17
C ASN A 6 7.35 5.98 6.11
N GLY A 7 8.15 4.95 5.83
CA GLY A 7 8.29 3.76 6.68
C GLY A 7 8.80 4.06 8.10
N GLY A 8 9.43 5.22 8.31
CA GLY A 8 9.82 5.70 9.64
C GLY A 8 8.63 5.92 10.60
N PHE A 9 7.41 5.97 10.07
CA PHE A 9 6.18 6.06 10.86
C PHE A 9 6.09 4.99 11.95
N PHE A 10 6.40 3.73 11.65
CA PHE A 10 6.21 2.63 12.62
C PHE A 10 7.12 2.79 13.84
N ALA A 11 8.39 3.18 13.64
CA ALA A 11 9.32 3.46 14.71
C ALA A 11 8.90 4.70 15.53
N ALA A 12 8.43 5.75 14.86
CA ALA A 12 7.96 6.97 15.51
C ALA A 12 6.67 6.72 16.33
N ALA A 13 5.72 5.97 15.79
CA ALA A 13 4.48 5.60 16.46
C ALA A 13 4.73 4.71 17.68
N SER A 14 5.68 3.77 17.59
CA SER A 14 6.04 2.88 18.70
C SER A 14 6.75 3.60 19.84
N SER A 15 7.62 4.57 19.52
CA SER A 15 8.37 5.34 20.53
C SER A 15 7.55 6.45 21.20
N ASN A 16 6.51 6.97 20.53
CA ASN A 16 5.61 7.97 21.10
C ASN A 16 4.51 7.33 21.94
N LYS A 17 4.63 7.45 23.28
CA LYS A 17 3.67 6.86 24.24
C LYS A 17 2.21 7.26 24.01
N LYS A 18 1.94 8.52 23.63
CA LYS A 18 0.57 9.01 23.41
C LYS A 18 -0.03 8.38 22.16
N VAL A 19 0.72 8.40 21.05
CA VAL A 19 0.29 7.79 19.78
C VAL A 19 0.08 6.30 19.95
N LYS A 20 1.05 5.60 20.53
CA LYS A 20 0.94 4.18 20.84
C LYS A 20 -0.30 3.87 21.69
N GLY A 21 -0.57 4.69 22.72
CA GLY A 21 -1.73 4.54 23.60
C GLY A 21 -3.08 4.66 22.90
N VAL A 22 -3.17 5.44 21.82
CA VAL A 22 -4.37 5.52 20.96
C VAL A 22 -4.45 4.32 20.02
N LEU A 23 -3.35 4.00 19.34
CA LEU A 23 -3.32 2.92 18.34
C LEU A 23 -3.68 1.56 18.94
N VAL A 24 -3.20 1.22 20.14
CA VAL A 24 -3.52 -0.06 20.79
C VAL A 24 -4.97 -0.20 21.25
N LYS A 25 -5.75 0.89 21.22
CA LYS A 25 -7.19 0.89 21.55
C LYS A 25 -8.08 1.06 20.33
N THR A 26 -7.48 1.14 19.14
CA THR A 26 -8.18 1.39 17.88
C THR A 26 -8.25 0.10 17.06
N ASP A 27 -9.43 -0.28 16.60
CA ASP A 27 -9.62 -1.51 15.82
C ASP A 27 -9.06 -1.41 14.39
N TYR A 28 -9.20 -0.24 13.76
CA TYR A 28 -8.77 0.00 12.38
C TYR A 28 -8.07 1.35 12.26
N VAL A 29 -6.93 1.35 11.55
CA VAL A 29 -6.16 2.55 11.25
C VAL A 29 -6.04 2.68 9.75
N GLN A 30 -6.47 3.82 9.21
CA GLN A 30 -6.25 4.16 7.81
C GLN A 30 -5.00 5.04 7.70
N ILE A 31 -4.00 4.58 6.94
CA ILE A 31 -2.79 5.34 6.62
C ILE A 31 -2.98 5.95 5.24
N ILE A 32 -2.71 7.25 5.10
CA ILE A 32 -2.91 8.00 3.86
C ILE A 32 -1.73 8.93 3.55
N GLY A 33 -1.54 9.22 2.26
CA GLY A 33 -0.75 10.36 1.80
C GLY A 33 -1.52 11.67 2.00
N VAL A 34 -0.82 12.71 2.42
CA VAL A 34 -1.40 14.05 2.70
C VAL A 34 -1.69 14.86 1.44
N ASP A 35 -1.04 14.51 0.33
CA ASP A 35 -1.10 15.20 -0.97
C ASP A 35 -2.31 14.82 -1.83
N ASN A 36 -3.02 13.75 -1.47
CA ASN A 36 -4.20 13.31 -2.20
C ASN A 36 -5.45 14.10 -1.79
N ILE A 37 -5.80 15.13 -2.58
CA ILE A 37 -6.97 16.00 -2.34
C ILE A 37 -8.32 15.29 -2.39
N ILE A 38 -8.41 14.16 -3.12
CA ILE A 38 -9.66 13.38 -3.27
C ILE A 38 -9.73 12.21 -2.29
N ASN A 39 -8.84 12.18 -1.29
CA ASN A 39 -8.79 11.08 -0.35
C ASN A 39 -10.07 11.01 0.50
N LYS A 40 -10.59 9.79 0.65
CA LYS A 40 -11.74 9.51 1.51
C LYS A 40 -11.21 9.15 2.89
N VAL A 41 -11.04 10.16 3.73
CA VAL A 41 -10.62 10.01 5.12
C VAL A 41 -11.70 9.22 5.88
N LEU A 42 -11.28 8.15 6.54
CA LEU A 42 -12.14 7.16 7.21
C LEU A 42 -13.20 6.55 6.29
N ASP A 43 -12.81 6.18 5.06
CA ASP A 43 -13.69 5.54 4.06
C ASP A 43 -14.39 4.28 4.62
N PRO A 44 -15.71 4.34 4.90
CA PRO A 44 -16.42 3.24 5.54
C PRO A 44 -16.52 2.01 4.63
N VAL A 45 -16.49 2.18 3.30
CA VAL A 45 -16.52 1.06 2.36
C VAL A 45 -15.21 0.27 2.46
N PHE A 46 -14.08 0.97 2.51
CA PHE A 46 -12.77 0.33 2.60
C PHE A 46 -12.54 -0.34 3.97
N ILE A 47 -12.93 0.34 5.06
CA ILE A 47 -12.87 -0.23 6.42
C ILE A 47 -13.83 -1.43 6.53
N GLY A 48 -15.05 -1.30 6.01
CA GLY A 48 -16.04 -2.37 5.96
C GLY A 48 -15.53 -3.60 5.20
N TYR A 49 -14.96 -3.41 4.01
CA TYR A 49 -14.34 -4.48 3.23
C TYR A 49 -13.23 -5.20 4.03
N THR A 50 -12.36 -4.44 4.69
CA THR A 50 -11.27 -4.97 5.51
C THR A 50 -11.81 -5.81 6.68
N LYS A 51 -12.85 -5.31 7.34
CA LYS A 51 -13.54 -6.00 8.45
C LYS A 51 -14.24 -7.27 8.01
N GLU A 52 -15.05 -7.20 6.95
CA GLU A 52 -15.86 -8.31 6.45
C GLU A 52 -14.98 -9.48 5.99
N ASN A 53 -13.86 -9.19 5.33
CA ASN A 53 -12.90 -10.18 4.86
C ASN A 53 -11.88 -10.61 5.93
N LYS A 54 -11.99 -10.12 7.18
CA LYS A 54 -11.09 -10.45 8.31
C LYS A 54 -9.60 -10.23 7.97
N LEU A 55 -9.30 -9.14 7.26
CA LEU A 55 -7.94 -8.84 6.83
C LEU A 55 -7.16 -8.12 7.92
N HIS A 56 -5.89 -8.49 8.10
CA HIS A 56 -4.97 -7.75 8.98
C HIS A 56 -4.50 -6.43 8.37
N ALA A 57 -4.43 -6.36 7.03
CA ALA A 57 -4.05 -5.18 6.27
C ALA A 57 -4.73 -5.23 4.90
N ALA A 58 -5.05 -4.06 4.36
CA ALA A 58 -5.59 -3.90 3.02
C ALA A 58 -4.93 -2.68 2.36
N GLY A 59 -4.73 -2.76 1.05
CA GLY A 59 -4.27 -1.65 0.21
C GLY A 59 -5.40 -1.14 -0.67
N LYS A 60 -5.42 0.16 -0.96
CA LYS A 60 -6.33 0.76 -1.93
C LYS A 60 -5.52 1.23 -3.13
N ALA A 61 -5.91 0.76 -4.32
CA ALA A 61 -5.23 1.05 -5.57
C ALA A 61 -6.20 1.60 -6.61
N VAL A 62 -5.64 2.16 -7.67
CA VAL A 62 -6.33 2.44 -8.93
C VAL A 62 -5.66 1.63 -10.03
N ILE A 63 -6.37 1.43 -11.15
CA ILE A 63 -5.82 0.72 -12.31
C ILE A 63 -4.73 1.59 -12.94
N LYS A 64 -3.51 1.07 -12.99
CA LYS A 64 -2.41 1.63 -13.79
C LYS A 64 -2.75 1.42 -15.28
N ARG A 65 -2.82 2.51 -16.04
CA ARG A 65 -3.22 2.47 -17.47
C ARG A 65 -2.07 2.67 -18.44
N ASP A 66 -1.00 3.29 -17.98
CA ASP A 66 0.19 3.58 -18.78
C ASP A 66 1.39 2.91 -18.13
N ALA A 67 2.08 2.05 -18.88
CA ALA A 67 3.25 1.31 -18.39
C ALA A 67 4.35 2.26 -17.90
N SER A 68 4.47 3.44 -18.50
CA SER A 68 5.46 4.48 -18.16
C SER A 68 5.15 5.27 -16.88
N GLU A 69 3.94 5.12 -16.32
CA GLU A 69 3.55 5.79 -15.08
C GLU A 69 4.44 5.32 -13.91
N LYS A 70 5.08 6.28 -13.24
CA LYS A 70 6.04 6.05 -12.15
C LYS A 70 5.34 5.86 -10.81
N VAL A 71 4.62 4.75 -10.70
CA VAL A 71 3.90 4.35 -9.48
C VAL A 71 4.27 2.92 -9.09
N GLY A 72 4.25 2.65 -7.79
CA GLY A 72 4.38 1.28 -7.29
C GLY A 72 3.17 0.43 -7.66
N VAL A 73 3.38 -0.86 -7.85
CA VAL A 73 2.34 -1.83 -8.19
C VAL A 73 2.25 -2.90 -7.11
N PHE A 74 1.03 -3.29 -6.75
CA PHE A 74 0.83 -4.45 -5.87
C PHE A 74 1.18 -5.71 -6.65
N CYS A 75 2.05 -6.54 -6.08
CA CYS A 75 2.48 -7.78 -6.70
C CYS A 75 2.57 -8.92 -5.67
N ARG A 76 2.90 -10.10 -6.16
CA ARG A 76 3.35 -11.21 -5.32
C ARG A 76 4.76 -11.58 -5.75
N ARG A 77 5.65 -11.78 -4.79
CA ARG A 77 7.00 -12.28 -5.05
C ARG A 77 7.31 -13.51 -4.21
N GLU A 78 8.22 -14.35 -4.71
CA GLU A 78 8.71 -15.49 -3.95
C GLU A 78 9.80 -15.04 -2.98
N VAL A 79 9.58 -15.29 -1.68
CA VAL A 79 10.57 -15.09 -0.61
C VAL A 79 10.64 -16.39 0.18
N ASN A 80 11.82 -16.99 0.25
CA ASN A 80 12.05 -18.26 0.97
C ASN A 80 11.05 -19.36 0.56
N LYS A 81 10.81 -19.54 -0.75
CA LYS A 81 9.86 -20.51 -1.33
C LYS A 81 8.39 -20.28 -0.96
N LYS A 82 8.02 -19.05 -0.58
CA LYS A 82 6.63 -18.66 -0.30
C LYS A 82 6.28 -17.42 -1.11
N LEU A 83 5.11 -17.42 -1.73
CA LEU A 83 4.54 -16.22 -2.32
C LEU A 83 4.05 -15.30 -1.22
N VAL A 84 4.57 -14.07 -1.22
CA VAL A 84 4.16 -13.00 -0.31
C VAL A 84 3.65 -11.82 -1.12
N TYR A 85 2.67 -11.10 -0.58
CA TYR A 85 2.22 -9.83 -1.16
C TYR A 85 3.29 -8.77 -0.93
N ASP A 86 3.54 -7.96 -1.94
CA ASP A 86 4.49 -6.85 -1.87
C ASP A 86 4.04 -5.69 -2.76
N ILE A 87 4.78 -4.58 -2.68
CA ILE A 87 4.71 -3.46 -3.61
C ILE A 87 6.07 -3.37 -4.30
N ALA A 88 6.09 -3.52 -5.62
CA ALA A 88 7.28 -3.23 -6.41
C ALA A 88 7.30 -1.73 -6.75
N GLU A 89 8.35 -1.01 -6.33
CA GLU A 89 8.52 0.39 -6.71
C GLU A 89 8.84 0.49 -8.20
N TYR A 90 8.40 1.56 -8.87
CA TYR A 90 8.56 1.69 -10.33
C TYR A 90 10.00 1.55 -10.82
N SER A 91 10.99 1.87 -9.97
CA SER A 91 12.42 1.76 -10.27
C SER A 91 12.96 0.33 -10.16
N GLU A 92 12.19 -0.59 -9.59
CA GLU A 92 12.55 -1.98 -9.33
C GLU A 92 11.89 -2.95 -10.34
N ILE A 93 10.93 -2.47 -11.14
CA ILE A 93 10.19 -3.28 -12.11
C ILE A 93 11.02 -3.42 -13.40
N ALA A 94 11.25 -4.65 -13.85
CA ALA A 94 11.90 -4.93 -15.14
C ALA A 94 11.02 -4.43 -16.31
N ALA A 95 11.63 -4.08 -17.44
CA ALA A 95 10.90 -3.52 -18.57
C ALA A 95 9.86 -4.52 -19.12
N GLU A 96 10.22 -5.81 -19.13
CA GLU A 96 9.37 -6.91 -19.57
C GLU A 96 8.11 -7.03 -18.72
N ASP A 97 8.26 -6.94 -17.38
CA ASP A 97 7.13 -7.00 -16.44
C ASP A 97 6.29 -5.72 -16.49
N ARG A 98 6.94 -4.55 -16.67
CA ARG A 98 6.27 -3.25 -16.74
C ARG A 98 5.33 -3.15 -17.95
N ASP A 99 5.77 -3.69 -19.08
CA ASP A 99 5.06 -3.61 -20.36
C ASP A 99 4.17 -4.84 -20.61
N ALA A 100 4.14 -5.80 -19.67
CA ALA A 100 3.33 -7.01 -19.78
C ALA A 100 1.83 -6.68 -19.81
N GLN A 101 1.13 -7.30 -20.75
CA GLN A 101 -0.29 -7.09 -20.99
C GLN A 101 -1.09 -8.39 -20.94
N ASN A 102 -2.31 -8.28 -20.43
CA ASN A 102 -3.35 -9.28 -20.57
C ASN A 102 -3.89 -9.34 -22.01
N GLN A 103 -4.68 -10.37 -22.31
CA GLN A 103 -5.28 -10.56 -23.64
C GLN A 103 -6.23 -9.42 -24.04
N ASP A 104 -6.81 -8.73 -23.07
CA ASP A 104 -7.68 -7.57 -23.28
C ASP A 104 -6.93 -6.23 -23.41
N GLY A 105 -5.59 -6.27 -23.35
CA GLY A 105 -4.71 -5.11 -23.44
C GLY A 105 -4.51 -4.35 -22.12
N SER A 106 -5.10 -4.81 -21.00
CA SER A 106 -4.78 -4.24 -19.69
C SER A 106 -3.35 -4.60 -19.28
N LEU A 107 -2.70 -3.75 -18.48
CA LEU A 107 -1.42 -4.12 -17.85
C LEU A 107 -1.62 -5.25 -16.83
N GLN A 108 -0.59 -6.09 -16.67
CA GLN A 108 -0.54 -7.19 -15.70
C GLN A 108 -0.19 -6.73 -14.29
#